data_AF-A0A1A9KGH1-F1
#
_entry.id   AF-A0A1A9KGH1-F1
#
_cell.length_a   1.000
_cell.length_b   1.000
_cell.length_c   1.000
_cell.angle_alpha   90.00
_cell.angle_beta   90.00
_cell.angle_gamma   90.00
#
_symmetry.space_group_name_H-M   'P 1'
#
loop_
_entity.id
_entity.type
_entity.pdbx_description
1 polymer ?
#
loop_
_entity_poly.entity_id
_entity_poly.type
_entity_poly.pdbx_seq_one_letter_code
_entity_poly.pdbx_strand_id
1 'polypeptide(L)' 'MNKRELQMLENVFWAEVQGRLPFQTKSEVARDLAERGYLQHGTRMFGRVEVSGYYLTHAGRITYCASCRDVEEADNG' A
#
# COMPACT_ATOMS: atom_id res chain seq x y z
N MET A 1 0.10 -3.63 13.50
CA MET A 1 -0.57 -3.73 12.19
C MET A 1 -1.43 -4.98 12.19
N ASN A 2 -2.73 -4.86 11.93
CA ASN A 2 -3.63 -6.00 11.84
C ASN A 2 -3.69 -6.54 10.39
N LYS A 3 -4.32 -7.71 10.20
CA LYS A 3 -4.38 -8.37 8.88
C LYS A 3 -5.04 -7.49 7.80
N ARG A 4 -6.08 -6.73 8.15
CA ARG A 4 -6.79 -5.84 7.19
C ARG A 4 -5.92 -4.65 6.79
N GLU A 5 -5.21 -4.06 7.75
CA GLU A 5 -4.28 -2.97 7.49
C GLU A 5 -3.11 -3.42 6.63
N LEU A 6 -2.52 -4.59 6.92
CA LEU A 6 -1.46 -5.17 6.08
C LEU A 6 -1.94 -5.45 4.66
N GLN A 7 -3.14 -6.02 4.51
CA GLN A 7 -3.74 -6.24 3.19
C GLN A 7 -3.92 -4.93 2.42
N MET A 8 -4.28 -3.84 3.10
CA MET A 8 -4.40 -2.53 2.46
C MET A 8 -3.04 -2.04 1.95
N LEU A 9 -1.98 -2.14 2.76
CA LEU A 9 -0.62 -1.78 2.35
C LEU A 9 -0.13 -2.65 1.18
N GLU A 10 -0.40 -3.95 1.22
CA GLU A 10 -0.11 -4.89 0.13
C GLU A 10 -0.81 -4.48 -1.17
N ASN A 11 -2.10 -4.15 -1.11
CA ASN A 11 -2.87 -3.76 -2.29
C ASN A 11 -2.31 -2.48 -2.94
N VAL A 12 -1.94 -1.48 -2.12
CA VAL A 12 -1.32 -0.25 -2.62
C VAL A 12 0.06 -0.54 -3.22
N PHE A 13 0.85 -1.42 -2.60
CA PHE A 13 2.13 -1.87 -3.13
C PHE A 13 1.98 -2.58 -4.49
N TRP A 14 1.02 -3.50 -4.64
CA TRP A 14 0.76 -4.16 -5.93
C TRP A 14 0.28 -3.17 -7.00
N ALA A 15 -0.53 -2.19 -6.62
CA ALA A 15 -0.94 -1.14 -7.55
C ALA A 15 0.25 -0.30 -8.03
N GLU A 16 1.23 -0.03 -7.17
CA GLU A 16 2.49 0.60 -7.55
C GLU A 16 3.27 -0.23 -8.58
N VAL A 17 3.51 -1.51 -8.30
CA VAL A 17 4.22 -2.43 -9.20
C VAL A 17 3.55 -2.54 -10.56
N GLN A 18 2.21 -2.51 -10.60
CA GLN A 18 1.43 -2.59 -11.83
C GLN A 18 1.26 -1.24 -12.55
N GLY A 19 1.82 -0.15 -12.01
CA GLY A 19 1.66 1.20 -12.60
C GLY A 19 0.23 1.75 -12.51
N ARG A 20 -0.57 1.27 -11.55
CA ARG A 20 -1.99 1.61 -11.34
C ARG A 20 -2.21 2.63 -10.23
N LEU A 21 -1.20 3.45 -9.92
CA LEU A 21 -1.31 4.53 -8.93
C LEU A 21 -1.88 5.82 -9.55
N PRO A 22 -2.62 6.63 -8.76
CA PRO A 22 -2.93 6.45 -7.32
C PRO A 22 -3.94 5.35 -7.03
N PHE A 23 -3.77 4.64 -5.90
CA PHE A 23 -4.68 3.57 -5.49
C PHE A 23 -6.02 4.14 -4.98
N GLN A 24 -7.10 3.92 -5.72
CA GLN A 24 -8.41 4.50 -5.41
C GLN A 24 -9.20 3.59 -4.46
N THR A 25 -9.55 4.11 -3.28
CA THR A 25 -10.42 3.42 -2.32
C THR A 25 -11.12 4.42 -1.41
N LYS A 26 -12.31 4.06 -0.92
CA LYS A 26 -13.06 4.80 0.12
C LYS A 26 -12.95 4.14 1.50
N SER A 27 -12.10 3.12 1.64
CA SER A 27 -11.95 2.37 2.88
C SER A 27 -11.48 3.26 4.02
N GLU A 28 -12.15 3.19 5.17
CA GLU A 28 -11.72 3.88 6.40
C GLU A 28 -10.31 3.42 6.82
N VAL A 29 -9.97 2.14 6.61
CA VAL A 29 -8.62 1.61 6.88
C VAL A 29 -7.54 2.38 6.11
N ALA A 30 -7.81 2.75 4.85
CA ALA A 30 -6.83 3.51 4.05
C ALA A 30 -6.66 4.94 4.57
N ARG A 31 -7.77 5.57 5.01
CA ARG A 31 -7.73 6.89 5.66
C ARG A 31 -6.93 6.83 6.95
N ASP A 32 -7.24 5.88 7.84
CA ASP A 32 -6.57 5.73 9.13
C ASP A 32 -5.06 5.43 8.95
N LEU A 33 -4.71 4.64 7.94
CA LEU A 33 -3.30 4.38 7.59
C LEU A 33 -2.61 5.63 7.03
N ALA A 34 -3.33 6.51 6.33
CA ALA A 34 -2.79 7.77 5.87
C ALA A 34 -2.58 8.77 7.02
N GLU A 35 -3.53 8.86 7.95
CA GLU A 35 -3.41 9.66 9.18
C GLU A 35 -2.23 9.20 10.04
N ARG A 36 -1.95 7.89 10.06
CA ARG A 36 -0.79 7.31 10.74
C ARG A 36 0.53 7.38 9.94
N GLY A 37 0.51 7.95 8.74
CA GLY A 37 1.71 8.17 7.91
C GLY A 37 2.22 6.94 7.14
N TYR A 38 1.45 5.84 7.09
CA TYR A 38 1.79 4.66 6.28
C TYR A 38 1.35 4.79 4.82
N LEU A 39 0.29 5.57 4.59
CA LEU A 39 -0.16 5.97 3.26
C LEU A 39 -0.10 7.49 3.13
N GLN A 40 -0.12 7.97 1.89
CA GLN A 40 -0.25 9.39 1.58
C GLN A 40 -1.31 9.58 0.52
N HIS A 41 -2.23 10.53 0.74
CA HIS A 41 -3.18 10.92 -0.29
C HIS A 41 -2.48 11.79 -1.34
N GLY A 42 -2.74 11.55 -2.62
CA GLY A 42 -2.20 12.33 -3.72
C GLY A 42 -3.08 12.27 -4.96
N THR A 43 -2.75 13.09 -5.95
CA THR A 43 -3.45 13.14 -7.24
C THR A 43 -2.48 12.99 -8.39
N ARG A 44 -3.00 12.47 -9.52
CA ARG A 44 -2.25 12.32 -10.76
C ARG A 44 -3.13 12.67 -11.95
N MET A 45 -2.55 13.37 -12.92
CA MET A 45 -3.22 13.70 -14.18
C MET A 45 -3.06 12.55 -15.18
N PHE A 46 -4.18 12.10 -15.74
CA PHE A 46 -4.25 11.23 -16.90
C PHE A 46 -4.89 12.01 -18.06
N GLY A 47 -4.05 12.66 -18.85
CA GLY A 47 -4.50 13.63 -19.86
C GLY A 47 -5.18 14.83 -19.18
N ARG A 48 -6.52 14.93 -19.32
CA ARG A 48 -7.33 15.97 -18.70
C ARG A 48 -8.09 15.52 -17.44
N VAL A 49 -7.97 14.25 -17.08
CA VAL A 49 -8.65 13.68 -15.92
C VAL A 49 -7.71 13.69 -14.73
N GLU A 50 -8.11 14.37 -13.65
CA GLU A 50 -7.44 14.25 -12.36
C GLU A 50 -7.97 13.02 -11.61
N VAL A 51 -7.06 12.15 -11.19
CA VAL A 51 -7.38 10.94 -10.43
C VAL A 51 -6.72 11.06 -9.07
N SER A 52 -7.50 10.91 -8.00
CA SER A 52 -7.00 10.95 -6.62
C SER A 52 -7.03 9.56 -5.97
N GLY A 53 -6.14 9.36 -5.00
CA GLY A 53 -6.08 8.14 -4.20
C GLY A 53 -4.85 8.10 -3.32
N TYR A 54 -4.44 6.89 -2.93
CA TYR A 54 -3.37 6.67 -1.98
C TYR A 54 -2.08 6.17 -2.62
N TYR A 55 -0.97 6.57 -2.02
CA TYR A 55 0.39 6.15 -2.30
C TYR A 55 1.01 5.52 -1.05
N LEU A 56 1.90 4.55 -1.25
CA LEU A 56 2.65 3.97 -0.16
C LEU A 56 3.75 4.94 0.29
N THR A 57 3.86 5.23 1.58
CA THR A 57 5.02 5.98 2.12
C THR A 57 6.19 5.05 2.35
N HIS A 58 7.37 5.61 2.65
CA HIS A 58 8.52 4.80 3.05
C HIS A 58 8.24 3.99 4.33
N ALA A 59 7.56 4.60 5.31
CA ALA A 59 7.14 3.91 6.53
C ALA A 59 6.14 2.79 6.25
N GLY A 60 5.17 3.02 5.36
CA GLY A 60 4.23 1.99 4.90
C GLY A 60 4.95 0.80 4.25
N ARG A 61 5.93 1.08 3.39
CA ARG A 61 6.76 0.06 2.73
C ARG A 61 7.53 -0.78 3.73
N ILE A 62 8.29 -0.16 4.63
CA ILE A 62 9.06 -0.87 5.66
C ILE A 62 8.12 -1.72 6.51
N THR A 63 6.98 -1.16 6.92
CA THR A 63 6.03 -1.87 7.79
C THR A 63 5.41 -3.09 7.11
N TYR A 64 5.06 -2.97 5.83
CA TYR A 64 4.58 -4.10 5.04
C TYR A 64 5.68 -5.16 4.86
N CYS A 65 6.88 -4.76 4.43
CA CYS A 65 8.00 -5.68 4.22
C CYS A 65 8.42 -6.40 5.51
N ALA A 66 8.49 -5.70 6.65
CA ALA A 66 8.81 -6.29 7.95
C ALA A 66 7.72 -7.24 8.47
N SER A 67 6.53 -7.26 7.85
CA SER A 67 5.47 -8.21 8.17
C SER A 67 5.57 -9.51 7.37
N CYS A 68 6.38 -9.54 6.30
CA CYS A 68 6.73 -10.77 5.61
C CYS A 68 7.55 -11.63 6.58
N ARG A 69 6.96 -12.72 7.07
CA ARG A 69 7.74 -13.75 7.78
C ARG A 69 8.64 -14.42 6.75
N ASP A 70 9.88 -14.64 7.14
CA ASP A 70 10.95 -15.21 6.33
C ASP A 70 10.44 -16.41 5.52
N VAL A 71 10.65 -16.35 4.21
CA VAL A 71 10.68 -17.55 3.36
C VAL A 71 12.05 -18.19 3.59
N GLU A 72 12.29 -18.69 4.79
CA GLU A 72 13.38 -19.62 5.06
C GLU A 72 12.76 -20.92 5.59
N GLU A 73 13.27 -22.03 5.08
CA GLU A 73 12.89 -23.43 5.32
C GLU A 73 11.75 -24.01 4.44
N ALA A 74 12.06 -24.15 3.15
CA ALA A 74 11.70 -25.34 2.39
C ALA A 74 12.90 -25.86 1.59
N ASP A 75 14.04 -26.05 2.27
CA ASP A 75 15.03 -27.04 1.87
C ASP A 75 14.71 -28.32 2.67
N ASN A 76 13.87 -29.18 2.10
CA ASN A 76 13.72 -30.56 2.56
C ASN A 76 14.52 -31.41 1.58
N GLY A 77 15.62 -31.97 2.09
CA GLY A 77 16.63 -32.70 1.33
C GLY A 77 16.20 -34.03 0.71
#